data_AF-A0A8H9IFC0-F1
#
_entry.id   AF-A0A8H9IFC0-F1
#
_cell.length_a   1.000
_cell.length_b   1.000
_cell.length_c   1.000
_cell.angle_alpha   90.00
_cell.angle_beta   90.00
_cell.angle_gamma   90.00
#
_symmetry.space_group_name_H-M   'P 1'
#
loop_
_entity.id
_entity.type
_entity.pdbx_description
1 polymer ?
#
loop_
_entity_poly.entity_id
_entity_poly.type
_entity_poly.pdbx_seq_one_letter_code
_entity_poly.pdbx_strand_id
1 'polypeptide(L)'
;MVVVAVALWWFMRPSQSDEHIVYHTQPLSLGKIESTVNSSGTISPVVTVLVGSELSGLISQLNADFNDEVRSGQVIARIDDRTILSRLRQSEADLASSKASLTQLKAALKKAQTEATLAQREFNRTKELRNKNLVSASELDISETSHELAKVAIETAKAAILVGEAQVEQSQSSLEQTKLDLDRTYIRSPVDGVVIDRQVDTGQTVSASLSAPTLFSIAQDLVKMQIEADVDEADIGRIAKDQKVNFTVDAFPERQFRGVVSQVRKAATVTNNVVTYKVIISVQNEQLLLLPGMTANVDVVLGERENVLRVPNSALRFTPEGATSSATSARSGPGDRVAQLTEQLGLSDLQQEQVEKVMQGMREAMQAARESSPRGPGGPGSSPNDAMKKIRSKMNIELQSILTPEQMDTFKASGQSRGAKRRSGDNDYQPGSVWVLRDGQPVKVDVGIGIADLEYSEIRARELKEGDKVIVRAQKVAE
;
A
#
# COMPACT_ATOMS: atom_id res chain seq x y z
N MET A 1 6.03 82.22 -31.07
CA MET A 1 6.59 81.05 -30.34
C MET A 1 5.67 79.83 -30.27
N VAL A 2 4.34 79.96 -30.37
CA VAL A 2 3.43 78.80 -30.28
C VAL A 2 3.47 77.90 -31.53
N VAL A 3 3.67 78.45 -32.73
CA VAL A 3 3.71 77.68 -33.98
C VAL A 3 4.97 76.81 -34.11
N VAL A 4 6.10 77.26 -33.55
CA VAL A 4 7.37 76.50 -33.54
C VAL A 4 7.30 75.34 -32.53
N ALA A 5 6.59 75.50 -31.42
CA ALA A 5 6.38 74.44 -30.44
C ALA A 5 5.48 73.31 -30.97
N VAL A 6 4.47 73.63 -31.79
CA VAL A 6 3.60 72.61 -32.43
C VAL A 6 4.33 71.86 -33.55
N ALA A 7 5.20 72.54 -34.31
CA ALA A 7 6.01 71.90 -35.34
C ALA A 7 7.08 70.95 -34.74
N LEU A 8 7.72 71.35 -33.63
CA LEU A 8 8.63 70.49 -32.88
C LEU A 8 7.91 69.31 -32.21
N TRP A 9 6.68 69.51 -31.73
CA TRP A 9 5.88 68.43 -31.15
C TRP A 9 5.38 67.41 -32.19
N TRP A 10 5.12 67.85 -33.44
CA TRP A 10 4.75 66.94 -34.53
C TRP A 10 5.96 66.17 -35.09
N PHE A 11 7.16 66.76 -35.07
CA PHE A 11 8.41 66.12 -35.52
C PHE A 11 9.06 65.23 -34.44
N MET A 12 8.73 65.41 -33.16
CA MET A 12 9.14 64.54 -32.04
C MET A 12 8.10 63.47 -31.68
N ARG A 13 7.21 63.07 -32.59
CA ARG A 13 6.51 61.79 -32.40
C ARG A 13 7.55 60.68 -32.55
N PRO A 14 7.81 59.86 -31.51
CA PRO A 14 8.60 58.66 -31.72
C PRO A 14 7.87 57.85 -32.78
N SER A 15 8.55 57.63 -33.91
CA SER A 15 8.18 56.61 -34.88
C SER A 15 7.92 55.35 -34.07
N GLN A 16 6.69 54.81 -34.13
CA GLN A 16 6.46 53.43 -33.72
C GLN A 16 7.45 52.61 -34.53
N SER A 17 8.48 52.09 -33.87
CA SER A 17 9.29 51.01 -34.39
C SER A 17 8.31 49.92 -34.82
N ASP A 18 8.29 49.58 -36.11
CA ASP A 18 7.50 48.45 -36.61
C ASP A 18 8.03 47.19 -35.93
N GLU A 19 7.43 46.83 -34.79
CA GLU A 19 7.70 45.59 -34.08
C GLU A 19 7.22 44.43 -34.96
N HIS A 20 8.13 43.85 -35.75
CA HIS A 20 7.84 42.64 -36.51
C HIS A 20 8.03 41.41 -35.64
N ILE A 21 6.95 40.64 -35.46
CA ILE A 21 6.94 39.38 -34.71
C ILE A 21 7.51 38.28 -35.61
N VAL A 22 8.67 37.72 -35.24
CA VAL A 22 9.25 36.56 -35.93
C VAL A 22 8.72 35.28 -35.28
N TYR A 23 8.02 34.46 -36.06
CA TYR A 23 7.52 33.17 -35.63
C TYR A 23 8.55 32.07 -35.92
N HIS A 24 9.02 31.39 -34.89
CA HIS A 24 9.78 30.15 -35.03
C HIS A 24 8.82 28.99 -35.21
N THR A 25 9.01 28.26 -36.30
CA THR A 25 8.18 27.10 -36.65
C THR A 25 9.00 25.82 -36.65
N GLN A 26 8.33 24.70 -36.36
CA GLN A 26 8.89 23.37 -36.45
C GLN A 26 7.94 22.50 -37.30
N PRO A 27 8.45 21.62 -38.18
CA PRO A 27 7.59 20.75 -38.98
C PRO A 27 6.97 19.64 -38.13
N LEU A 28 5.73 19.26 -38.44
CA LEU A 28 5.12 18.04 -37.93
C LEU A 28 5.84 16.81 -38.49
N SER A 29 6.10 15.83 -37.64
CA SER A 29 6.74 14.57 -38.03
C SER A 29 5.89 13.38 -37.63
N LEU A 30 5.97 12.30 -38.40
CA LEU A 30 5.40 11.01 -38.01
C LEU A 30 6.38 10.22 -37.15
N GLY A 31 5.86 9.54 -36.12
CA GLY A 31 6.48 8.33 -35.63
C GLY A 31 5.96 7.86 -34.28
N LYS A 32 6.74 7.03 -33.60
CA LYS A 32 6.45 6.40 -32.32
C LYS A 32 6.51 7.33 -31.09
N ILE A 33 5.38 7.51 -30.40
CA ILE A 33 5.30 8.17 -29.07
C ILE A 33 5.06 7.09 -28.02
N GLU A 34 5.81 7.17 -26.91
CA GLU A 34 5.60 6.35 -25.72
C GLU A 34 5.21 7.25 -24.55
N SER A 35 4.11 6.94 -23.88
CA SER A 35 3.76 7.62 -22.63
C SER A 35 4.38 6.88 -21.47
N THR A 36 5.30 7.53 -20.77
CA THR A 36 5.97 6.99 -19.60
C THR A 36 5.61 7.75 -18.34
N VAL A 37 5.55 7.03 -17.22
CA VAL A 37 5.52 7.63 -15.87
C VAL A 37 6.86 7.34 -15.23
N ASN A 38 7.56 8.41 -14.84
CA ASN A 38 8.81 8.30 -14.10
C ASN A 38 8.51 8.19 -12.59
N SER A 39 9.22 7.29 -11.92
CA SER A 39 9.16 7.10 -10.48
C SER A 39 10.52 6.63 -9.98
N SER A 40 10.83 6.90 -8.71
CA SER A 40 12.00 6.36 -8.03
C SER A 40 11.63 5.16 -7.18
N GLY A 41 12.51 4.17 -7.11
CA GLY A 41 12.32 2.99 -6.26
C GLY A 41 13.61 2.44 -5.67
N THR A 42 13.46 1.45 -4.80
CA THR A 42 14.59 0.70 -4.23
C THR A 42 14.56 -0.75 -4.67
N ILE A 43 15.71 -1.29 -5.03
CA ILE A 43 15.88 -2.71 -5.38
C ILE A 43 15.94 -3.54 -4.10
N SER A 44 15.11 -4.57 -4.00
CA SER A 44 15.08 -5.52 -2.89
C SER A 44 14.95 -6.96 -3.40
N PRO A 45 15.42 -7.96 -2.66
CA PRO A 45 15.12 -9.35 -2.95
C PRO A 45 13.62 -9.62 -2.88
N VAL A 46 13.14 -10.64 -3.59
CA VAL A 46 11.72 -11.04 -3.52
C VAL A 46 11.37 -11.60 -2.14
N VAL A 47 12.26 -12.39 -1.55
CA VAL A 47 12.09 -12.95 -0.20
C VAL A 47 13.32 -12.64 0.63
N THR A 48 13.10 -11.89 1.70
CA THR A 48 14.10 -11.61 2.73
C THR A 48 13.58 -12.14 4.05
N VAL A 49 14.39 -12.95 4.74
CA VAL A 49 14.05 -13.51 6.04
C VAL A 49 14.93 -12.89 7.11
N LEU A 50 14.28 -12.38 8.15
CA LEU A 50 14.92 -11.80 9.32
C LEU A 50 15.08 -12.90 10.38
N VAL A 51 16.32 -13.26 10.70
CA VAL A 51 16.64 -14.27 11.70
C VAL A 51 16.97 -13.56 13.02
N GLY A 52 16.22 -13.88 14.07
CA GLY A 52 16.39 -13.32 15.41
C GLY A 52 16.74 -14.38 16.45
N SER A 53 16.92 -13.94 17.70
CA SER A 53 17.04 -14.86 18.85
C SER A 53 15.79 -14.82 19.74
N GLU A 54 15.34 -16.00 20.16
CA GLU A 54 14.31 -16.18 21.18
C GLU A 54 14.90 -16.22 22.61
N LEU A 55 16.21 -16.46 22.73
CA LEU A 55 16.92 -16.57 24.01
C LEU A 55 17.84 -15.38 24.25
N SER A 56 17.89 -14.94 25.50
CA SER A 56 18.86 -13.94 25.95
C SER A 56 20.19 -14.61 26.30
N GLY A 57 21.30 -14.01 25.87
CA GLY A 57 22.63 -14.53 26.15
C GLY A 57 23.72 -13.77 25.41
N LEU A 58 24.97 -14.16 25.66
CA LEU A 58 26.12 -13.64 24.94
C LEU A 58 26.28 -14.40 23.61
N ILE A 59 26.58 -13.72 22.51
CA ILE A 59 26.97 -14.40 21.26
C ILE A 59 28.39 -14.94 21.45
N SER A 60 28.54 -16.27 21.50
CA SER A 60 29.82 -16.93 21.71
C SER A 60 30.60 -17.08 20.40
N GLN A 61 29.92 -17.42 19.30
CA GLN A 61 30.55 -17.70 18.01
C GLN A 61 29.65 -17.22 16.88
N LEU A 62 30.28 -16.79 15.79
CA LEU A 62 29.65 -16.37 14.55
C LEU A 62 30.25 -17.20 13.41
N ASN A 63 29.40 -17.88 12.66
CA ASN A 63 29.78 -18.87 11.65
C ASN A 63 29.45 -18.44 10.22
N ALA A 64 28.73 -17.33 10.05
CA ALA A 64 28.43 -16.74 8.75
C ALA A 64 28.63 -15.23 8.83
N ASP A 65 29.30 -14.64 7.85
CA ASP A 65 29.56 -13.21 7.74
C ASP A 65 28.77 -12.57 6.58
N PHE A 66 28.95 -11.27 6.36
CA PHE A 66 28.33 -10.53 5.25
C PHE A 66 28.70 -11.17 3.90
N ASN A 67 27.70 -11.34 3.04
CA ASN A 67 27.80 -11.94 1.71
C ASN A 67 28.11 -13.45 1.68
N ASP A 68 28.17 -14.13 2.83
CA ASP A 68 28.32 -15.58 2.84
C ASP A 68 27.02 -16.27 2.39
N GLU A 69 27.19 -17.34 1.60
CA GLU A 69 26.11 -18.25 1.24
C GLU A 69 25.82 -19.20 2.40
N VAL A 70 24.55 -19.27 2.79
CA VAL A 70 24.06 -20.11 3.88
C VAL A 70 22.99 -21.06 3.37
N ARG A 71 22.98 -22.27 3.94
CA ARG A 71 21.97 -23.29 3.65
C ARG A 71 20.91 -23.34 4.76
N SER A 72 19.71 -23.79 4.42
CA SER A 72 18.65 -24.06 5.38
C SER A 72 19.14 -25.06 6.44
N GLY A 73 18.95 -24.74 7.72
CA GLY A 73 19.41 -25.50 8.87
C GLY A 73 20.88 -25.28 9.27
N GLN A 74 21.67 -24.58 8.46
CA GLN A 74 23.07 -24.25 8.78
C GLN A 74 23.12 -23.33 10.01
N VAL A 75 24.01 -23.66 10.95
CA VAL A 75 24.26 -22.83 12.13
C VAL A 75 25.06 -21.59 11.70
N ILE A 76 24.48 -20.42 11.88
CA ILE A 76 25.06 -19.12 11.49
C ILE A 76 25.62 -18.36 12.69
N ALA A 77 25.07 -18.59 13.90
CA ALA A 77 25.60 -18.05 15.14
C ALA A 77 25.28 -18.98 16.32
N ARG A 78 26.03 -18.82 17.40
CA ARG A 78 25.85 -19.58 18.65
C ARG A 78 25.83 -18.65 19.86
N ILE A 79 24.83 -18.84 20.70
CA ILE A 79 24.71 -18.19 22.01
C ILE A 79 25.48 -19.02 23.05
N ASP A 80 26.04 -18.37 24.07
CA ASP A 80 26.67 -19.05 25.20
C ASP A 80 25.67 -19.99 25.89
N ASP A 81 25.98 -21.28 25.85
CA ASP A 81 25.13 -22.37 26.31
C ASP A 81 25.49 -22.84 27.72
N ARG A 82 26.51 -22.26 28.38
CA ARG A 82 26.99 -22.73 29.70
C ARG A 82 25.89 -22.77 30.76
N THR A 83 25.02 -21.77 30.77
CA THR A 83 23.88 -21.68 31.69
C THR A 83 22.82 -22.74 31.38
N ILE A 84 22.52 -22.95 30.10
CA ILE A 84 21.54 -23.94 29.63
C ILE A 84 22.05 -25.36 29.82
N LEU A 85 23.32 -25.64 29.53
CA LEU A 85 23.96 -26.94 29.80
C LEU A 85 23.96 -27.28 31.29
N SER A 86 24.15 -26.28 32.16
CA SER A 86 24.07 -26.50 33.61
C SER A 86 22.64 -26.85 34.04
N ARG A 87 21.63 -26.18 33.46
CA ARG A 87 20.22 -26.51 33.67
C ARG A 87 19.86 -27.89 33.10
N LEU A 88 20.40 -28.27 31.95
CA LEU A 88 20.19 -29.59 31.35
C LEU A 88 20.65 -30.69 32.31
N ARG A 89 21.86 -30.56 32.87
CA ARG A 89 22.38 -31.51 33.86
C ARG A 89 21.49 -31.57 35.11
N GLN A 90 20.96 -30.44 35.55
CA GLN A 90 20.01 -30.39 36.67
C GLN A 90 18.72 -31.15 36.34
N SER A 91 18.08 -30.87 35.20
CA SER A 91 16.87 -31.57 34.76
C SER A 91 17.08 -33.08 34.54
N GLU A 92 18.26 -33.49 34.06
CA GLU A 92 18.63 -34.90 33.96
C GLU A 92 18.75 -35.58 35.33
N ALA A 93 19.36 -34.90 36.30
CA ALA A 93 19.45 -35.39 37.68
C ALA A 93 18.07 -35.47 38.35
N ASP A 94 17.19 -34.50 38.11
CA ASP A 94 15.82 -34.50 38.62
C ASP A 94 15.01 -35.66 38.05
N LEU A 95 15.10 -35.92 36.73
CA LEU A 95 14.48 -37.09 36.10
C LEU A 95 15.02 -38.41 36.67
N ALA A 96 16.33 -38.50 36.89
CA ALA A 96 16.94 -39.68 37.51
C ALA A 96 16.41 -39.90 38.93
N SER A 97 16.27 -38.84 39.72
CA SER A 97 15.70 -38.86 41.07
C SER A 97 14.22 -39.29 41.07
N SER A 98 13.40 -38.76 40.14
CA SER A 98 12.00 -39.17 39.99
C SER A 98 11.89 -40.65 39.59
N LYS A 99 12.74 -41.13 38.68
CA LYS A 99 12.77 -42.55 38.27
C LYS A 99 13.20 -43.47 39.42
N ALA A 100 14.17 -43.07 40.23
CA ALA A 100 14.58 -43.81 41.42
C ALA A 100 13.42 -43.90 42.42
N SER A 101 12.71 -42.79 42.65
CA SER A 101 11.53 -42.72 43.51
C SER A 101 10.40 -43.63 43.02
N LEU A 102 10.11 -43.65 41.71
CA LEU A 102 9.14 -44.58 41.11
C LEU A 102 9.55 -46.04 41.31
N THR A 103 10.85 -46.34 41.22
CA THR A 103 11.37 -47.69 41.46
C THR A 103 11.15 -48.12 42.91
N GLN A 104 11.34 -47.22 43.87
CA GLN A 104 11.03 -47.46 45.29
C GLN A 104 9.53 -47.71 45.51
N LEU A 105 8.65 -46.95 44.85
CA LEU A 105 7.20 -47.15 44.92
C LEU A 105 6.77 -48.50 44.33
N LYS A 106 7.36 -48.90 43.20
CA LYS A 106 7.15 -50.23 42.61
C LYS A 106 7.62 -51.36 43.54
N ALA A 107 8.73 -51.17 44.24
CA ALA A 107 9.18 -52.12 45.27
C ALA A 107 8.20 -52.19 46.46
N ALA A 108 7.65 -51.05 46.89
CA ALA A 108 6.64 -51.00 47.95
C ALA A 108 5.34 -51.72 47.55
N LEU A 109 4.87 -51.56 46.30
CA LEU A 109 3.73 -52.34 45.78
C LEU A 109 4.01 -53.85 45.83
N LYS A 110 5.20 -54.28 45.41
CA LYS A 110 5.58 -55.71 45.46
C LYS A 110 5.57 -56.25 46.89
N LYS A 111 6.02 -55.45 47.86
CA LYS A 111 5.93 -55.78 49.29
C LYS A 111 4.46 -55.94 49.73
N ALA A 112 3.61 -54.96 49.44
CA ALA A 112 2.18 -55.01 49.77
C ALA A 112 1.46 -56.21 49.14
N GLN A 113 1.79 -56.56 47.89
CA GLN A 113 1.27 -57.76 47.22
C GLN A 113 1.69 -59.06 47.92
N THR A 114 2.94 -59.12 48.39
CA THR A 114 3.45 -60.28 49.12
C THR A 114 2.73 -60.44 50.46
N GLU A 115 2.53 -59.33 51.18
CA GLU A 115 1.80 -59.29 52.45
C GLU A 115 0.32 -59.66 52.29
N ALA A 116 -0.36 -59.16 51.24
CA ALA A 116 -1.73 -59.54 50.93
C ALA A 116 -1.85 -61.02 50.55
N THR A 117 -0.86 -61.58 49.85
CA THR A 117 -0.84 -63.02 49.55
C THR A 117 -0.71 -63.85 50.82
N LEU A 118 0.11 -63.40 51.79
CA LEU A 118 0.23 -64.04 53.08
C LEU A 118 -1.08 -63.97 53.88
N ALA A 119 -1.67 -62.78 53.99
CA ALA A 119 -2.94 -62.56 54.70
C ALA A 119 -4.09 -63.37 54.08
N GLN A 120 -4.15 -63.47 52.74
CA GLN A 120 -5.13 -64.28 52.04
C GLN A 120 -5.01 -65.78 52.37
N ARG A 121 -3.78 -66.31 52.42
CA ARG A 121 -3.54 -67.71 52.77
C ARG A 121 -3.95 -67.99 54.22
N GLU A 122 -3.63 -67.07 55.11
CA GLU A 122 -3.99 -67.19 56.53
C GLU A 122 -5.52 -67.13 56.73
N PHE A 123 -6.20 -66.21 56.05
CA PHE A 123 -7.66 -66.14 56.05
C PHE A 123 -8.30 -67.43 55.54
N ASN A 124 -7.81 -67.98 54.42
CA ASN A 124 -8.32 -69.25 53.89
C ASN A 124 -8.10 -70.41 54.88
N ARG A 125 -6.92 -70.48 55.50
CA ARG A 125 -6.59 -71.47 56.51
C ARG A 125 -7.50 -71.37 57.73
N THR A 126 -7.70 -70.17 58.27
CA THR A 126 -8.55 -69.91 59.44
C THR A 126 -10.02 -70.19 59.12
N LYS A 127 -10.49 -69.86 57.91
CA LYS A 127 -11.84 -70.19 57.43
C LYS A 127 -12.07 -71.70 57.35
N GLU A 128 -11.11 -72.47 56.83
CA GLU A 128 -11.19 -73.94 56.82
C GLU A 128 -11.22 -74.53 58.23
N LEU A 129 -10.39 -74.02 59.14
CA LEU A 129 -10.38 -74.45 60.55
C LEU A 129 -11.70 -74.07 61.25
N ARG A 130 -12.30 -72.93 60.93
CA ARG A 130 -13.58 -72.49 61.49
C ARG A 130 -14.71 -73.39 61.03
N ASN A 131 -14.72 -73.80 59.76
CA ASN A 131 -15.69 -74.77 59.23
C ASN A 131 -15.61 -76.13 59.96
N LYS A 132 -14.44 -76.46 60.51
CA LYS A 132 -14.21 -77.63 61.37
C LYS A 132 -14.44 -77.36 62.86
N ASN A 133 -14.93 -76.17 63.22
CA ASN A 133 -15.13 -75.68 64.60
C ASN A 133 -13.86 -75.67 65.48
N LEU A 134 -12.67 -75.51 64.88
CA LEU A 134 -11.38 -75.54 65.58
C LEU A 134 -10.86 -74.16 66.03
N VAL A 135 -11.50 -73.07 65.60
CA VAL A 135 -11.14 -71.68 65.93
C VAL A 135 -12.38 -70.87 66.28
N SER A 136 -12.19 -69.77 67.03
CA SER A 136 -13.28 -68.88 67.46
C SER A 136 -13.79 -67.97 66.33
N ALA A 137 -14.98 -67.39 66.49
CA ALA A 137 -15.51 -66.41 65.54
C ALA A 137 -14.64 -65.14 65.48
N SER A 138 -14.16 -64.68 66.63
CA SER A 138 -13.29 -63.50 66.73
C SER A 138 -11.98 -63.66 65.94
N GLU A 139 -11.39 -64.86 65.91
CA GLU A 139 -10.17 -65.12 65.14
C GLU A 139 -10.41 -65.06 63.63
N LEU A 140 -11.58 -65.52 63.15
CA LEU A 140 -11.96 -65.37 61.75
C LEU A 140 -12.15 -63.90 61.38
N ASP A 141 -12.84 -63.12 62.20
CA ASP A 141 -13.09 -61.69 61.96
C ASP A 141 -11.76 -60.90 61.91
N ILE A 142 -10.81 -61.21 62.80
CA ILE A 142 -9.46 -60.62 62.78
C ILE A 142 -8.73 -60.99 61.48
N SER A 143 -8.84 -62.23 61.03
CA SER A 143 -8.19 -62.67 59.80
C SER A 143 -8.82 -62.04 58.55
N GLU A 144 -10.14 -61.92 58.51
CA GLU A 144 -10.88 -61.24 57.43
C GLU A 144 -10.50 -59.76 57.35
N THR A 145 -10.54 -59.04 58.48
CA THR A 145 -10.14 -57.63 58.54
C THR A 145 -8.67 -57.44 58.15
N SER A 146 -7.76 -58.33 58.57
CA SER A 146 -6.36 -58.28 58.15
C SER A 146 -6.17 -58.44 56.64
N HIS A 147 -6.97 -59.30 56.02
CA HIS A 147 -6.94 -59.53 54.58
C HIS A 147 -7.47 -58.32 53.80
N GLU A 148 -8.59 -57.74 54.24
CA GLU A 148 -9.15 -56.54 53.64
C GLU A 148 -8.21 -55.33 53.77
N LEU A 149 -7.56 -55.15 54.93
CA LEU A 149 -6.53 -54.11 55.10
C LEU A 149 -5.36 -54.29 54.14
N ALA A 150 -4.92 -55.54 53.91
CA ALA A 150 -3.84 -55.82 52.98
C ALA A 150 -4.24 -55.55 51.51
N LYS A 151 -5.50 -55.77 51.13
CA LYS A 151 -6.02 -55.34 49.82
C LYS A 151 -6.02 -53.82 49.68
N VAL A 152 -6.48 -53.10 50.70
CA VAL A 152 -6.46 -51.62 50.70
C VAL A 152 -5.02 -51.12 50.54
N ALA A 153 -4.04 -51.76 51.19
CA ALA A 153 -2.63 -51.41 51.04
C ALA A 153 -2.08 -51.57 49.61
N ILE A 154 -2.59 -52.55 48.84
CA ILE A 154 -2.25 -52.66 47.41
C ILE A 154 -2.80 -51.45 46.64
N GLU A 155 -4.06 -51.08 46.88
CA GLU A 155 -4.70 -49.97 46.17
C GLU A 155 -4.04 -48.63 46.49
N THR A 156 -3.65 -48.39 47.74
CA THR A 156 -2.88 -47.20 48.11
C THR A 156 -1.49 -47.18 47.47
N ALA A 157 -0.81 -48.33 47.38
CA ALA A 157 0.48 -48.44 46.70
C ALA A 157 0.35 -48.22 45.18
N LYS A 158 -0.73 -48.70 44.54
CA LYS A 158 -1.02 -48.40 43.13
C LYS A 158 -1.29 -46.92 42.91
N ALA A 159 -2.08 -46.29 43.77
CA ALA A 159 -2.33 -44.84 43.72
C ALA A 159 -1.03 -44.05 43.88
N ALA A 160 -0.13 -44.48 44.77
CA ALA A 160 1.19 -43.87 44.92
C ALA A 160 2.05 -44.02 43.66
N ILE A 161 2.01 -45.16 42.97
CA ILE A 161 2.69 -45.35 41.69
C ILE A 161 2.16 -44.38 40.64
N LEU A 162 0.84 -44.18 40.53
CA LEU A 162 0.26 -43.22 39.58
C LEU A 162 0.79 -41.80 39.82
N VAL A 163 0.91 -41.38 41.09
CA VAL A 163 1.53 -40.10 41.46
C VAL A 163 3.02 -40.07 41.06
N GLY A 164 3.74 -41.16 41.31
CA GLY A 164 5.14 -41.30 40.91
C GLY A 164 5.37 -41.26 39.39
N GLU A 165 4.46 -41.85 38.62
CA GLU A 165 4.49 -41.83 37.15
C GLU A 165 4.22 -40.41 36.64
N ALA A 166 3.22 -39.72 37.19
CA ALA A 166 2.96 -38.31 36.88
C ALA A 166 4.16 -37.41 37.20
N GLN A 167 4.88 -37.68 38.31
CA GLN A 167 6.09 -36.94 38.65
C GLN A 167 7.24 -37.19 37.65
N VAL A 168 7.40 -38.43 37.17
CA VAL A 168 8.40 -38.75 36.14
C VAL A 168 8.06 -38.04 34.82
N GLU A 169 6.78 -38.04 34.43
CA GLU A 169 6.31 -37.33 33.22
C GLU A 169 6.53 -35.82 33.31
N GLN A 170 6.28 -35.22 34.48
CA GLN A 170 6.57 -33.81 34.74
C GLN A 170 8.07 -33.50 34.59
N SER A 171 8.94 -34.29 35.21
CA SER A 171 10.39 -34.13 35.12
C SER A 171 10.90 -34.36 33.69
N GLN A 172 10.30 -35.29 32.94
CA GLN A 172 10.62 -35.54 31.55
C GLN A 172 10.24 -34.37 30.64
N SER A 173 9.07 -33.76 30.86
CA SER A 173 8.62 -32.57 30.14
C SER A 173 9.54 -31.37 30.39
N SER A 174 9.98 -31.19 31.65
CA SER A 174 10.97 -30.17 32.01
C SER A 174 12.34 -30.38 31.33
N LEU A 175 12.78 -31.64 31.24
CA LEU A 175 14.00 -31.99 30.50
C LEU A 175 13.86 -31.69 29.00
N GLU A 176 12.72 -32.01 28.39
CA GLU A 176 12.45 -31.72 26.98
C GLU A 176 12.45 -30.21 26.71
N GLN A 177 11.81 -29.42 27.57
CA GLN A 177 11.86 -27.96 27.49
C GLN A 177 13.30 -27.43 27.55
N THR A 178 14.12 -27.95 28.46
CA THR A 178 15.52 -27.52 28.58
C THR A 178 16.36 -27.94 27.37
N LYS A 179 16.04 -29.08 26.72
CA LYS A 179 16.66 -29.49 25.46
C LYS A 179 16.26 -28.60 24.29
N LEU A 180 15.01 -28.16 24.23
CA LEU A 180 14.55 -27.19 23.22
C LEU A 180 15.25 -25.85 23.40
N ASP A 181 15.40 -25.38 24.64
CA ASP A 181 16.17 -24.17 24.93
C ASP A 181 17.65 -24.35 24.53
N LEU A 182 18.23 -25.54 24.70
CA LEU A 182 19.59 -25.81 24.21
C LEU A 182 19.66 -25.75 22.68
N ASP A 183 18.70 -26.33 21.96
CA ASP A 183 18.71 -26.25 20.48
C ASP A 183 18.56 -24.81 19.99
N ARG A 184 17.73 -24.00 20.67
CA ARG A 184 17.59 -22.56 20.42
C ARG A 184 18.84 -21.73 20.68
N THR A 185 19.86 -22.26 21.37
CA THR A 185 21.18 -21.59 21.46
C THR A 185 21.91 -21.59 20.12
N TYR A 186 21.59 -22.52 19.22
CA TYR A 186 22.11 -22.57 17.86
C TYR A 186 21.17 -21.80 16.93
N ILE A 187 21.60 -20.61 16.51
CA ILE A 187 20.85 -19.81 15.54
C ILE A 187 21.11 -20.39 14.15
N ARG A 188 20.05 -20.89 13.51
CA ARG A 188 20.10 -21.53 12.19
C ARG A 188 19.44 -20.68 11.13
N SER A 189 19.91 -20.79 9.89
CA SER A 189 19.20 -20.19 8.76
C SER A 189 17.91 -20.97 8.44
N PRO A 190 16.74 -20.34 8.32
CA PRO A 190 15.51 -21.02 7.91
C PRO A 190 15.46 -21.32 6.41
N VAL A 191 16.17 -20.56 5.59
CA VAL A 191 16.17 -20.66 4.12
C VAL A 191 17.59 -20.75 3.56
N ASP A 192 17.75 -21.35 2.38
CA ASP A 192 18.97 -21.20 1.60
C ASP A 192 19.04 -19.77 1.06
N GLY A 193 20.22 -19.14 1.09
CA GLY A 193 20.34 -17.74 0.68
C GLY A 193 21.70 -17.12 0.96
N VAL A 194 21.77 -15.79 0.83
CA VAL A 194 22.98 -14.99 1.10
C VAL A 194 22.69 -14.03 2.25
N VAL A 195 23.63 -13.90 3.18
CA VAL A 195 23.56 -12.94 4.29
C VAL A 195 23.76 -11.52 3.75
N ILE A 196 22.70 -10.70 3.77
CA ILE A 196 22.73 -9.30 3.31
C ILE A 196 23.24 -8.39 4.42
N ASP A 197 22.71 -8.60 5.63
CA ASP A 197 22.98 -7.74 6.78
C ASP A 197 23.16 -8.59 8.04
N ARG A 198 24.05 -8.13 8.91
CA ARG A 198 24.40 -8.74 10.20
C ARG A 198 24.46 -7.63 11.24
N GLN A 199 23.55 -7.68 12.19
CA GLN A 199 23.36 -6.61 13.18
C GLN A 199 23.97 -6.93 14.54
N VAL A 200 24.86 -7.93 14.60
CA VAL A 200 25.48 -8.39 15.83
C VAL A 200 26.93 -8.82 15.67
N ASP A 201 27.68 -8.71 16.76
CA ASP A 201 29.08 -9.11 16.85
C ASP A 201 29.32 -10.17 17.94
N THR A 202 30.42 -10.91 17.81
CA THR A 202 30.87 -11.87 18.84
C THR A 202 31.17 -11.14 20.13
N GLY A 203 30.63 -11.63 21.25
CA GLY A 203 30.76 -10.99 22.56
C GLY A 203 29.72 -9.91 22.86
N GLN A 204 28.78 -9.65 21.94
CA GLN A 204 27.62 -8.81 22.23
C GLN A 204 26.54 -9.61 22.99
N THR A 205 25.87 -8.97 23.94
CA THR A 205 24.74 -9.56 24.67
C THR A 205 23.45 -9.26 23.92
N VAL A 206 22.72 -10.31 23.57
CA VAL A 206 21.36 -10.21 23.03
C VAL A 206 20.35 -10.40 24.16
N SER A 207 19.31 -9.56 24.18
CA SER A 207 18.21 -9.65 25.14
C SER A 207 16.90 -9.79 24.39
N ALA A 208 16.30 -10.97 24.45
CA ALA A 208 15.04 -11.32 23.76
C ALA A 208 13.78 -11.07 24.62
N SER A 209 13.90 -10.35 25.74
CA SER A 209 12.83 -10.24 26.75
C SER A 209 11.63 -9.38 26.35
N LEU A 210 11.83 -8.36 25.51
CA LEU A 210 10.77 -7.40 25.11
C LEU A 210 10.41 -7.50 23.63
N SER A 211 11.40 -7.80 22.79
CA SER A 211 11.26 -8.10 21.36
C SER A 211 12.43 -9.01 20.94
N ALA A 212 12.20 -9.86 19.93
CA ALA A 212 13.28 -10.64 19.34
C ALA A 212 14.13 -9.70 18.47
N PRO A 213 15.39 -9.40 18.82
CA PRO A 213 16.26 -8.60 17.97
C PRO A 213 16.57 -9.35 16.69
N THR A 214 16.57 -8.65 15.57
CA THR A 214 17.06 -9.17 14.29
C THR A 214 18.57 -9.27 14.35
N LEU A 215 19.10 -10.47 14.13
CA LEU A 215 20.54 -10.75 14.14
C LEU A 215 21.10 -10.75 12.72
N PHE A 216 20.37 -11.39 11.79
CA PHE A 216 20.75 -11.52 10.40
C PHE A 216 19.56 -11.25 9.48
N SER A 217 19.85 -10.70 8.30
CA SER A 217 18.91 -10.58 7.19
C SER A 217 19.42 -11.42 6.02
N ILE A 218 18.63 -12.40 5.59
CA ILE A 218 19.04 -13.39 4.59
C ILE A 218 18.13 -13.23 3.37
N ALA A 219 18.73 -12.95 2.21
CA ALA A 219 18.05 -12.99 0.91
C ALA A 219 18.00 -14.43 0.41
N GLN A 220 16.82 -14.94 0.06
CA GLN A 220 16.70 -16.30 -0.48
C GLN A 220 17.30 -16.42 -1.89
N ASP A 221 17.09 -15.41 -2.74
CA ASP A 221 17.50 -15.44 -4.13
C ASP A 221 17.84 -14.01 -4.59
N LEU A 222 19.08 -13.81 -5.08
CA LEU A 222 19.56 -12.54 -5.65
C LEU A 222 19.36 -12.45 -7.16
N VAL A 223 19.00 -13.56 -7.81
CA VAL A 223 18.68 -13.60 -9.25
C VAL A 223 17.28 -13.04 -9.48
N LYS A 224 16.35 -13.32 -8.58
CA LYS A 224 14.99 -12.75 -8.63
C LYS A 224 14.91 -11.55 -7.71
N MET A 225 14.98 -10.37 -8.31
CA MET A 225 14.88 -9.10 -7.60
C MET A 225 13.53 -8.45 -7.88
N GLN A 226 13.15 -7.52 -7.01
CA GLN A 226 12.01 -6.66 -7.22
C GLN A 226 12.39 -5.22 -6.91
N ILE A 227 11.81 -4.28 -7.65
CA ILE A 227 11.89 -2.86 -7.34
C ILE A 227 10.62 -2.49 -6.61
N GLU A 228 10.76 -1.89 -5.43
CA GLU A 228 9.68 -1.18 -4.76
C GLU A 228 9.73 0.29 -5.21
N ALA A 229 8.93 0.63 -6.22
CA ALA A 229 8.83 1.99 -6.75
C ALA A 229 7.72 2.77 -6.05
N ASP A 230 8.01 3.98 -5.62
CA ASP A 230 7.05 4.88 -4.99
C ASP A 230 6.44 5.79 -6.06
N VAL A 231 5.19 5.50 -6.44
CA VAL A 231 4.46 6.22 -7.49
C VAL A 231 3.46 7.19 -6.86
N ASP A 232 3.39 8.41 -7.36
CA ASP A 232 2.46 9.43 -6.89
C ASP A 232 0.99 9.07 -7.15
N GLU A 233 0.09 9.54 -6.27
CA GLU A 233 -1.36 9.33 -6.38
C GLU A 233 -1.96 9.81 -7.72
N ALA A 234 -1.36 10.82 -8.35
CA ALA A 234 -1.82 11.36 -9.63
C ALA A 234 -1.69 10.34 -10.78
N ASP A 235 -0.68 9.48 -10.72
CA ASP A 235 -0.29 8.61 -11.83
C ASP A 235 -0.64 7.14 -11.62
N ILE A 236 -0.85 6.71 -10.36
CA ILE A 236 -1.16 5.32 -10.02
C ILE A 236 -2.42 4.77 -10.74
N GLY A 237 -3.38 5.64 -11.06
CA GLY A 237 -4.61 5.25 -11.76
C GLY A 237 -4.41 4.76 -13.19
N ARG A 238 -3.24 5.03 -13.80
CA ARG A 238 -2.90 4.60 -15.17
C ARG A 238 -2.01 3.35 -15.19
N ILE A 239 -1.43 2.97 -14.06
CA ILE A 239 -0.54 1.81 -13.97
C ILE A 239 -1.36 0.54 -13.77
N ALA A 240 -1.06 -0.48 -14.57
CA ALA A 240 -1.70 -1.77 -14.54
C ALA A 240 -0.68 -2.90 -14.39
N LYS A 241 -1.16 -4.06 -13.94
CA LYS A 241 -0.35 -5.29 -13.90
C LYS A 241 0.11 -5.66 -15.32
N ASP A 242 1.30 -6.25 -15.41
CA ASP A 242 1.93 -6.77 -16.64
C ASP A 242 2.39 -5.68 -17.63
N GLN A 243 2.42 -4.40 -17.21
CA GLN A 243 3.05 -3.33 -17.99
C GLN A 243 4.57 -3.47 -18.03
N LYS A 244 5.16 -3.10 -19.17
CA LYS A 244 6.61 -3.09 -19.38
C LYS A 244 7.21 -1.87 -18.68
N VAL A 245 8.36 -2.10 -18.05
CA VAL A 245 9.10 -1.08 -17.34
C VAL A 245 10.53 -1.07 -17.83
N ASN A 246 11.02 0.12 -18.16
CA ASN A 246 12.45 0.34 -18.35
C ASN A 246 12.97 1.03 -17.10
N PHE A 247 14.11 0.61 -16.59
CA PHE A 247 14.72 1.28 -15.44
C PHE A 247 16.23 1.35 -15.59
N THR A 248 16.80 2.35 -14.96
CA THR A 248 18.24 2.51 -14.78
C THR A 248 18.54 2.53 -13.29
N VAL A 249 19.76 2.19 -12.93
CA VAL A 249 20.25 2.30 -11.54
C VAL A 249 21.37 3.32 -11.51
N ASP A 250 21.47 4.06 -10.41
CA ASP A 250 22.48 5.13 -10.30
C ASP A 250 23.91 4.60 -10.44
N ALA A 251 24.14 3.34 -10.07
CA ALA A 251 25.42 2.65 -10.24
C ALA A 251 25.76 2.35 -11.72
N PHE A 252 24.76 2.25 -12.60
CA PHE A 252 24.93 1.91 -14.02
C PHE A 252 24.01 2.79 -14.91
N PRO A 253 24.29 4.10 -15.04
CA PRO A 253 23.42 5.03 -15.75
C PRO A 253 23.36 4.77 -17.26
N GLU A 254 24.42 4.23 -17.85
CA GLU A 254 24.49 3.93 -19.30
C GLU A 254 23.76 2.63 -19.68
N ARG A 255 23.33 1.82 -18.68
CA ARG A 255 22.71 0.52 -18.92
C ARG A 255 21.24 0.55 -18.54
N GLN A 256 20.38 0.39 -19.55
CA GLN A 256 18.96 0.15 -19.33
C GLN A 256 18.67 -1.31 -19.02
N PHE A 257 17.89 -1.52 -17.97
CA PHE A 257 17.33 -2.81 -17.60
C PHE A 257 15.82 -2.81 -17.86
N ARG A 258 15.27 -4.02 -18.02
CA ARG A 258 13.85 -4.23 -18.28
C ARG A 258 13.21 -4.97 -17.12
N GLY A 259 12.01 -4.57 -16.75
CA GLY A 259 11.18 -5.19 -15.73
C GLY A 259 9.72 -5.24 -16.14
N VAL A 260 8.91 -5.91 -15.33
CA VAL A 260 7.47 -6.01 -15.53
C VAL A 260 6.74 -5.69 -14.23
N VAL A 261 5.67 -4.91 -14.30
CA VAL A 261 4.83 -4.61 -13.14
C VAL A 261 4.14 -5.89 -12.67
N SER A 262 4.55 -6.40 -11.51
CA SER A 262 3.99 -7.62 -10.92
C SER A 262 2.71 -7.31 -10.13
N GLN A 263 2.75 -6.24 -9.33
CA GLN A 263 1.66 -5.88 -8.45
C GLN A 263 1.69 -4.40 -8.06
N VAL A 264 0.51 -3.81 -7.89
CA VAL A 264 0.33 -2.50 -7.24
C VAL A 264 -0.17 -2.71 -5.82
N ARG A 265 0.53 -2.21 -4.79
CA ARG A 265 0.07 -2.25 -3.40
C ARG A 265 -1.03 -1.21 -3.22
N LYS A 266 -2.15 -1.62 -2.63
CA LYS A 266 -3.33 -0.76 -2.40
C LYS A 266 -3.20 0.13 -1.17
N ALA A 267 -2.27 -0.18 -0.27
CA ALA A 267 -1.99 0.64 0.91
C ALA A 267 -1.13 1.82 0.50
N ALA A 268 -1.63 3.04 0.71
CA ALA A 268 -0.88 4.26 0.48
C ALA A 268 0.13 4.50 1.62
N THR A 269 1.27 5.09 1.29
CA THR A 269 2.27 5.58 2.24
C THR A 269 2.28 7.10 2.18
N VAL A 270 2.22 7.76 3.34
CA VAL A 270 2.27 9.22 3.42
C VAL A 270 3.60 9.63 4.02
N THR A 271 4.51 10.13 3.19
CA THR A 271 5.83 10.62 3.62
C THR A 271 5.90 12.10 3.28
N ASN A 272 6.17 12.95 4.27
CA ASN A 272 6.23 14.41 4.11
C ASN A 272 4.98 15.00 3.43
N ASN A 273 3.78 14.53 3.80
CA ASN A 273 2.49 14.94 3.23
C ASN A 273 2.30 14.64 1.73
N VAL A 274 3.18 13.85 1.12
CA VAL A 274 3.00 13.31 -0.24
C VAL A 274 2.47 11.88 -0.13
N VAL A 275 1.37 11.62 -0.84
CA VAL A 275 0.71 10.30 -0.88
C VAL A 275 1.29 9.50 -2.05
N THR A 276 1.94 8.39 -1.72
CA THR A 276 2.55 7.49 -2.72
C THR A 276 1.99 6.07 -2.56
N TYR A 277 1.98 5.35 -3.68
CA TYR A 277 1.59 3.95 -3.75
C TYR A 277 2.79 3.12 -4.21
N LYS A 278 3.06 2.03 -3.48
CA LYS A 278 4.16 1.12 -3.82
C LYS A 278 3.78 0.21 -4.98
N VAL A 279 4.51 0.33 -6.08
CA VAL A 279 4.42 -0.56 -7.24
C VAL A 279 5.59 -1.54 -7.20
N ILE A 280 5.27 -2.83 -7.25
CA ILE A 280 6.25 -3.93 -7.23
C ILE A 280 6.53 -4.35 -8.67
N ILE A 281 7.79 -4.21 -9.06
CA ILE A 281 8.26 -4.50 -10.42
C ILE A 281 9.22 -5.67 -10.33
N SER A 282 8.92 -6.75 -11.03
CA SER A 282 9.77 -7.94 -11.05
C SER A 282 10.92 -7.75 -12.03
N VAL A 283 12.12 -8.09 -11.58
CA VAL A 283 13.38 -7.92 -12.32
C VAL A 283 14.20 -9.20 -12.22
N GLN A 284 14.79 -9.60 -13.35
CA GLN A 284 15.73 -10.71 -13.40
C GLN A 284 17.16 -10.18 -13.39
N ASN A 285 17.97 -10.69 -12.47
CA ASN A 285 19.34 -10.28 -12.19
C ASN A 285 20.30 -11.45 -12.46
N GLU A 286 20.30 -11.96 -13.69
CA GLU A 286 21.13 -13.13 -14.08
C GLU A 286 22.64 -12.88 -13.89
N GLN A 287 23.07 -11.63 -13.98
CA GLN A 287 24.47 -11.24 -13.88
C GLN A 287 24.88 -10.83 -12.45
N LEU A 288 23.96 -10.88 -11.47
CA LEU A 288 24.19 -10.49 -10.07
C LEU A 288 24.76 -9.06 -9.91
N LEU A 289 24.46 -8.18 -10.86
CA LEU A 289 24.93 -6.78 -10.86
C LEU A 289 24.08 -5.89 -9.96
N LEU A 290 22.79 -6.23 -9.85
CA LEU A 290 21.84 -5.47 -9.04
C LEU A 290 21.93 -5.94 -7.59
N LEU A 291 22.33 -5.05 -6.69
CA LEU A 291 22.42 -5.35 -5.27
C LEU A 291 21.19 -4.80 -4.53
N PRO A 292 20.74 -5.49 -3.46
CA PRO A 292 19.75 -4.94 -2.53
C PRO A 292 20.12 -3.54 -2.04
N GLY A 293 19.15 -2.64 -1.96
CA GLY A 293 19.33 -1.27 -1.47
C GLY A 293 19.73 -0.24 -2.54
N MET A 294 19.99 -0.65 -3.79
CA MET A 294 20.24 0.29 -4.88
C MET A 294 18.98 1.11 -5.23
N THR A 295 19.18 2.39 -5.50
CA THR A 295 18.14 3.27 -6.04
C THR A 295 17.99 3.03 -7.55
N ALA A 296 16.75 2.86 -7.98
CA ALA A 296 16.39 2.68 -9.39
C ALA A 296 15.48 3.82 -9.84
N ASN A 297 15.79 4.39 -11.01
CA ASN A 297 14.92 5.32 -11.73
C ASN A 297 14.09 4.50 -12.71
N VAL A 298 12.79 4.54 -12.55
CA VAL A 298 11.83 3.63 -13.17
C VAL A 298 10.94 4.41 -14.11
N ASP A 299 10.93 4.01 -15.38
CA ASP A 299 10.03 4.51 -16.40
C ASP A 299 9.03 3.41 -16.77
N VAL A 300 7.79 3.57 -16.29
CA VAL A 300 6.69 2.64 -16.59
C VAL A 300 6.03 3.05 -17.90
N VAL A 301 5.99 2.13 -18.89
CA VAL A 301 5.37 2.39 -20.19
C VAL A 301 3.86 2.17 -20.08
N LEU A 302 3.08 3.27 -20.13
CA LEU A 302 1.63 3.24 -20.07
C LEU A 302 0.99 2.81 -21.39
N GLY A 303 1.64 3.16 -22.50
CA GLY A 303 1.16 2.87 -23.85
C GLY A 303 2.12 3.39 -24.91
N GLU A 304 2.13 2.71 -26.03
CA GLU A 304 2.94 3.01 -27.20
C GLU A 304 2.03 3.17 -28.41
N ARG A 305 2.23 4.23 -29.19
CA ARG A 305 1.58 4.39 -30.50
C ARG A 305 2.63 4.62 -31.56
N GLU A 306 2.69 3.72 -32.52
CA GLU A 306 3.56 3.84 -33.68
C GLU A 306 2.88 4.65 -34.79
N ASN A 307 3.69 5.37 -35.58
CA ASN A 307 3.24 6.12 -36.77
C ASN A 307 2.14 7.17 -36.50
N VAL A 308 2.26 7.93 -35.41
CA VAL A 308 1.34 9.03 -35.09
C VAL A 308 1.93 10.40 -35.43
N LEU A 309 1.06 11.36 -35.73
CA LEU A 309 1.46 12.74 -36.02
C LEU A 309 1.86 13.42 -34.72
N ARG A 310 3.12 13.87 -34.64
CA ARG A 310 3.70 14.43 -33.43
C ARG A 310 3.86 15.93 -33.52
N VAL A 311 3.47 16.63 -32.46
CA VAL A 311 3.68 18.07 -32.27
C VAL A 311 4.62 18.29 -31.08
N PRO A 312 5.61 19.18 -31.20
CA PRO A 312 6.39 19.61 -30.04
C PRO A 312 5.50 20.19 -28.94
N ASN A 313 5.69 19.77 -27.69
CA ASN A 313 4.86 20.18 -26.55
C ASN A 313 4.79 21.71 -26.36
N SER A 314 5.83 22.41 -26.78
CA SER A 314 5.92 23.88 -26.80
C SER A 314 4.90 24.54 -27.75
N ALA A 315 4.57 23.93 -28.89
CA ALA A 315 3.57 24.46 -29.82
C ALA A 315 2.13 24.39 -29.30
N LEU A 316 1.82 23.41 -28.42
CA LEU A 316 0.51 23.30 -27.78
C LEU A 316 0.27 24.37 -26.71
N ARG A 317 1.35 24.95 -26.15
CA ARG A 317 1.29 26.00 -25.14
C ARG A 317 1.41 27.41 -25.74
N PHE A 318 1.78 27.50 -27.01
CA PHE A 318 1.98 28.78 -27.68
C PHE A 318 0.64 29.49 -27.89
N THR A 319 0.55 30.76 -27.45
CA THR A 319 -0.58 31.65 -27.74
C THR A 319 -0.01 32.98 -28.22
N PRO A 320 -0.37 33.46 -29.43
CA PRO A 320 0.11 34.75 -29.91
C PRO A 320 -0.46 35.90 -29.07
N GLU A 321 0.37 36.92 -28.77
CA GLU A 321 -0.08 38.14 -28.09
C GLU A 321 -1.16 38.83 -28.94
N GLY A 322 -2.33 39.08 -28.35
CA GLY A 322 -3.50 39.65 -29.03
C GLY A 322 -4.65 38.66 -29.31
N ALA A 323 -4.39 37.35 -29.23
CA ALA A 323 -5.44 36.34 -29.23
C ALA A 323 -6.03 36.20 -27.82
N THR A 324 -6.90 37.14 -27.43
CA THR A 324 -7.73 36.97 -26.23
C THR A 324 -8.48 35.65 -26.33
N SER A 325 -8.30 34.80 -25.32
CA SER A 325 -9.12 33.63 -25.09
C SER A 325 -10.58 34.08 -24.98
N SER A 326 -11.34 33.99 -26.07
CA SER A 326 -12.80 34.05 -26.07
C SER A 326 -13.39 32.75 -25.49
N ALA A 327 -12.87 32.35 -24.33
CA ALA A 327 -13.48 31.42 -23.39
C ALA A 327 -13.73 32.14 -22.05
N THR A 328 -13.95 33.45 -22.08
CA THR A 328 -14.81 34.06 -21.07
C THR A 328 -16.22 33.64 -21.42
N SER A 329 -16.71 32.60 -20.74
CA SER A 329 -18.14 32.35 -20.62
C SER A 329 -18.82 33.70 -20.44
N ALA A 330 -19.65 34.11 -21.40
CA ALA A 330 -20.49 35.29 -21.26
C ALA A 330 -21.23 35.15 -19.93
N ARG A 331 -20.77 35.90 -18.91
CA ARG A 331 -21.53 36.12 -17.70
C ARG A 331 -22.63 37.09 -18.12
N SER A 332 -23.70 36.53 -18.71
CA SER A 332 -24.98 37.22 -18.82
C SER A 332 -25.30 37.80 -17.45
N GLY A 333 -25.58 39.10 -17.41
CA GLY A 333 -25.96 39.79 -16.19
C GLY A 333 -27.22 39.16 -15.58
N PRO A 334 -27.45 39.29 -14.27
CA PRO A 334 -28.58 38.67 -13.58
C PRO A 334 -29.96 39.00 -14.16
N GLY A 335 -30.13 40.20 -14.76
CA GLY A 335 -31.39 40.61 -15.39
C GLY A 335 -31.71 39.89 -16.71
N ASP A 336 -30.68 39.56 -17.51
CA ASP A 336 -30.88 38.89 -18.81
C ASP A 336 -31.38 37.45 -18.69
N ARG A 337 -31.02 36.76 -17.60
CA ARG A 337 -31.44 35.37 -17.40
C ARG A 337 -32.90 35.26 -17.02
N VAL A 338 -33.42 36.21 -16.24
CA VAL A 338 -34.84 36.25 -15.88
C VAL A 338 -35.65 36.63 -17.11
N ALA A 339 -35.20 37.62 -17.90
CA ALA A 339 -35.84 38.01 -19.16
C ALA A 339 -35.88 36.88 -20.21
N GLN A 340 -34.81 36.10 -20.37
CA GLN A 340 -34.82 34.94 -21.27
C GLN A 340 -35.73 33.81 -20.78
N LEU A 341 -35.83 33.61 -19.46
CA LEU A 341 -36.70 32.60 -18.87
C LEU A 341 -38.18 33.01 -18.97
N THR A 342 -38.52 34.29 -18.82
CA THR A 342 -39.89 34.78 -18.97
C THR A 342 -40.39 34.69 -20.41
N GLU A 343 -39.53 34.97 -21.39
CA GLU A 343 -39.85 34.83 -22.81
C GLU A 343 -39.95 33.37 -23.25
N GLN A 344 -39.10 32.46 -22.74
CA GLN A 344 -39.17 31.03 -23.06
C GLN A 344 -40.36 30.30 -22.41
N LEU A 345 -40.79 30.73 -21.23
CA LEU A 345 -41.83 30.03 -20.45
C LEU A 345 -43.23 30.65 -20.62
N GLY A 346 -43.36 31.79 -21.32
CA GLY A 346 -44.66 32.44 -21.55
C GLY A 346 -45.37 32.80 -20.24
N LEU A 347 -44.63 33.39 -19.28
CA LEU A 347 -45.14 33.67 -17.94
C LEU A 347 -46.03 34.91 -17.89
N SER A 348 -47.16 34.83 -17.19
CA SER A 348 -48.02 35.99 -16.90
C SER A 348 -47.32 36.98 -15.97
N ASP A 349 -47.67 38.27 -16.03
CA ASP A 349 -47.02 39.34 -15.25
C ASP A 349 -46.97 39.04 -13.74
N LEU A 350 -48.02 38.42 -13.20
CA LEU A 350 -48.07 37.98 -11.79
C LEU A 350 -47.13 36.81 -11.48
N GLN A 351 -46.93 35.89 -12.42
CA GLN A 351 -45.97 34.78 -12.27
C GLN A 351 -44.53 35.28 -12.41
N GLN A 352 -44.27 36.28 -13.25
CA GLN A 352 -42.94 36.87 -13.42
C GLN A 352 -42.44 37.46 -12.10
N GLU A 353 -43.28 38.25 -11.41
CA GLU A 353 -42.92 38.85 -10.12
C GLU A 353 -42.68 37.79 -9.02
N GLN A 354 -43.42 36.67 -9.06
CA GLN A 354 -43.25 35.57 -8.12
C GLN A 354 -41.98 34.75 -8.40
N VAL A 355 -41.67 34.46 -9.66
CA VAL A 355 -40.44 33.75 -10.06
C VAL A 355 -39.21 34.60 -9.76
N GLU A 356 -39.28 35.92 -9.95
CA GLU A 356 -38.18 36.83 -9.62
C GLU A 356 -37.88 36.85 -8.11
N LYS A 357 -38.91 36.88 -7.25
CA LYS A 357 -38.76 36.75 -5.79
C LYS A 357 -38.12 35.42 -5.38
N VAL A 358 -38.51 34.30 -6.00
CA VAL A 358 -37.89 32.98 -5.75
C VAL A 358 -36.41 32.96 -6.15
N MET A 359 -36.08 33.55 -7.30
CA MET A 359 -34.69 33.63 -7.79
C MET A 359 -33.82 34.56 -6.94
N GLN A 360 -34.40 35.62 -6.38
CA GLN A 360 -33.73 36.51 -5.42
C GLN A 360 -33.44 35.78 -4.10
N GLY A 361 -34.44 35.05 -3.55
CA GLY A 361 -34.25 34.23 -2.36
C GLY A 361 -33.21 33.12 -2.54
N MET A 362 -33.15 32.49 -3.73
CA MET A 362 -32.09 31.53 -4.06
C MET A 362 -30.70 32.20 -4.03
N ARG A 363 -30.58 33.42 -4.56
CA ARG A 363 -29.31 34.13 -4.62
C ARG A 363 -28.78 34.45 -3.23
N GLU A 364 -29.65 34.92 -2.34
CA GLU A 364 -29.32 35.16 -0.94
C GLU A 364 -28.91 33.87 -0.24
N ALA A 365 -29.65 32.77 -0.46
CA ALA A 365 -29.29 31.45 0.08
C ALA A 365 -27.95 30.94 -0.45
N MET A 366 -27.62 31.21 -1.73
CA MET A 366 -26.36 30.82 -2.35
C MET A 366 -25.19 31.68 -1.86
N GLN A 367 -25.41 32.98 -1.62
CA GLN A 367 -24.41 33.87 -1.00
C GLN A 367 -24.16 33.45 0.45
N ALA A 368 -25.22 33.23 1.24
CA ALA A 368 -25.12 32.74 2.61
C ALA A 368 -24.42 31.37 2.70
N ALA A 369 -24.67 30.45 1.76
CA ALA A 369 -23.97 29.16 1.68
C ALA A 369 -22.47 29.32 1.33
N ARG A 370 -22.13 30.35 0.55
CA ARG A 370 -20.75 30.67 0.16
C ARG A 370 -19.98 31.37 1.28
N GLU A 371 -20.67 32.16 2.10
CA GLU A 371 -20.15 32.84 3.29
C GLU A 371 -20.03 31.91 4.50
N SER A 372 -20.96 30.95 4.65
CA SER A 372 -20.93 29.94 5.72
C SER A 372 -19.99 28.76 5.46
N SER A 373 -19.33 28.71 4.30
CA SER A 373 -18.25 27.74 4.03
C SER A 373 -16.93 28.26 4.60
N PRO A 374 -16.34 27.63 5.64
CA PRO A 374 -15.06 28.08 6.18
C PRO A 374 -13.95 27.94 5.12
N ARG A 375 -13.20 29.00 4.86
CA ARG A 375 -11.93 28.93 4.13
C ARG A 375 -10.88 28.27 5.04
N GLY A 376 -10.90 26.95 5.13
CA GLY A 376 -9.88 26.16 5.85
C GLY A 376 -10.09 24.66 5.65
N PRO A 377 -9.03 23.87 5.41
CA PRO A 377 -9.16 22.43 5.21
C PRO A 377 -9.30 21.72 6.56
N GLY A 378 -10.43 21.07 6.83
CA GLY A 378 -10.51 20.07 7.92
C GLY A 378 -11.64 20.16 8.93
N GLY A 379 -12.81 20.71 8.61
CA GLY A 379 -14.00 20.62 9.47
C GLY A 379 -15.01 19.55 8.98
N PRO A 380 -15.52 18.65 9.84
CA PRO A 380 -16.53 17.67 9.43
C PRO A 380 -17.92 18.35 9.36
N GLY A 381 -18.31 18.81 8.17
CA GLY A 381 -19.63 19.41 7.97
C GLY A 381 -19.94 19.66 6.50
N SER A 382 -20.83 18.84 5.94
CA SER A 382 -21.51 18.94 4.63
C SER A 382 -20.68 19.51 3.47
N SER A 383 -20.29 18.62 2.55
CA SER A 383 -19.65 18.99 1.29
C SER A 383 -20.43 20.12 0.58
N PRO A 384 -19.78 21.12 -0.06
CA PRO A 384 -20.45 22.22 -0.76
C PRO A 384 -21.55 21.78 -1.75
N ASN A 385 -21.46 20.54 -2.22
CA ASN A 385 -22.46 19.89 -3.06
C ASN A 385 -23.81 19.63 -2.37
N ASP A 386 -23.84 19.37 -1.05
CA ASP A 386 -25.09 19.08 -0.32
C ASP A 386 -25.90 20.36 -0.03
N ALA A 387 -25.22 21.46 0.31
CA ALA A 387 -25.87 22.76 0.46
C ALA A 387 -26.50 23.22 -0.86
N MET A 388 -25.76 23.06 -1.97
CA MET A 388 -26.28 23.32 -3.32
C MET A 388 -27.46 22.43 -3.70
N LYS A 389 -27.45 21.16 -3.27
CA LYS A 389 -28.56 20.23 -3.53
C LYS A 389 -29.83 20.65 -2.78
N LYS A 390 -29.71 21.07 -1.52
CA LYS A 390 -30.84 21.59 -0.71
C LYS A 390 -31.41 22.89 -1.28
N ILE A 391 -30.54 23.80 -1.74
CA ILE A 391 -30.96 25.06 -2.39
C ILE A 391 -31.72 24.76 -3.68
N ARG A 392 -31.21 23.85 -4.52
CA ARG A 392 -31.88 23.44 -5.77
C ARG A 392 -33.21 22.75 -5.52
N SER A 393 -33.30 21.88 -4.51
CA SER A 393 -34.56 21.20 -4.18
C SER A 393 -35.61 22.18 -3.68
N LYS A 394 -35.22 23.16 -2.83
CA LYS A 394 -36.14 24.19 -2.33
C LYS A 394 -36.66 25.08 -3.47
N MET A 395 -35.76 25.53 -4.35
CA MET A 395 -36.13 26.27 -5.55
C MET A 395 -37.11 25.50 -6.43
N ASN A 396 -36.85 24.21 -6.67
CA ASN A 396 -37.72 23.40 -7.52
C ASN A 396 -39.14 23.23 -6.92
N ILE A 397 -39.26 23.19 -5.59
CA ILE A 397 -40.55 23.14 -4.89
C ILE A 397 -41.30 24.48 -5.00
N GLU A 398 -40.61 25.59 -4.78
CA GLU A 398 -41.24 26.93 -4.88
C GLU A 398 -41.69 27.22 -6.31
N LEU A 399 -40.88 26.86 -7.32
CA LEU A 399 -41.26 27.00 -8.73
C LEU A 399 -42.43 26.08 -9.13
N GLN A 400 -42.57 24.89 -8.53
CA GLN A 400 -43.72 24.01 -8.76
C GLN A 400 -45.05 24.60 -8.27
N SER A 401 -45.02 25.54 -7.33
CA SER A 401 -46.23 26.21 -6.84
C SER A 401 -46.67 27.39 -7.71
N ILE A 402 -45.80 27.87 -8.62
CA ILE A 402 -46.00 29.07 -9.44
C ILE A 402 -46.18 28.70 -10.93
N LEU A 403 -45.44 27.69 -11.40
CA LEU A 403 -45.41 27.26 -12.79
C LEU A 403 -46.41 26.13 -13.06
N THR A 404 -46.97 26.11 -14.27
CA THR A 404 -47.74 24.96 -14.75
C THR A 404 -46.82 23.74 -14.99
N PRO A 405 -47.36 22.50 -15.01
CA PRO A 405 -46.56 21.30 -15.27
C PRO A 405 -45.76 21.35 -16.60
N GLU A 406 -46.34 21.92 -17.66
CA GLU A 406 -45.69 22.05 -18.96
C GLU A 406 -44.54 23.08 -18.95
N GLN A 407 -44.71 24.17 -18.21
CA GLN A 407 -43.65 25.18 -17.98
C GLN A 407 -42.52 24.63 -17.09
N MET A 408 -42.84 23.73 -16.17
CA MET A 408 -41.84 23.07 -15.33
C MET A 408 -40.97 22.08 -16.13
N ASP A 409 -41.57 21.34 -17.07
CA ASP A 409 -40.83 20.40 -17.90
C ASP A 409 -39.89 21.11 -18.88
N THR A 410 -40.31 22.25 -19.44
CA THR A 410 -39.44 23.11 -20.26
C THR A 410 -38.31 23.75 -19.44
N PHE A 411 -38.56 24.16 -18.20
CA PHE A 411 -37.51 24.63 -17.28
C PHE A 411 -36.48 23.54 -16.91
N LYS A 412 -36.92 22.30 -16.71
CA LYS A 412 -36.01 21.16 -16.45
C LYS A 412 -35.21 20.78 -17.69
N ALA A 413 -35.83 20.80 -18.87
CA ALA A 413 -35.19 20.50 -20.15
C ALA A 413 -34.09 21.51 -20.49
N SER A 414 -34.31 22.81 -20.20
CA SER A 414 -33.29 23.84 -20.43
C SER A 414 -32.08 23.67 -19.50
N GLY A 415 -32.28 23.22 -18.26
CA GLY A 415 -31.19 22.92 -17.31
C GLY A 415 -30.37 21.67 -17.61
N GLN A 416 -30.97 20.64 -18.23
CA GLN A 416 -30.28 19.38 -18.56
C GLN A 416 -29.47 19.43 -19.87
N SER A 417 -29.75 20.38 -20.75
CA SER A 417 -29.13 20.49 -22.08
C SER A 417 -27.61 20.76 -22.09
N ARG A 418 -27.01 21.15 -20.95
CA ARG A 418 -25.55 21.32 -20.82
C ARG A 418 -24.78 20.05 -20.42
N GLY A 419 -25.47 19.01 -19.95
CA GLY A 419 -24.81 17.81 -19.38
C GLY A 419 -24.75 16.60 -20.30
N ALA A 420 -25.56 16.52 -21.35
CA ALA A 420 -25.82 15.27 -22.07
C ALA A 420 -25.65 15.41 -23.58
N LYS A 421 -24.40 15.57 -24.05
CA LYS A 421 -23.99 15.18 -25.41
C LYS A 421 -22.46 15.06 -25.53
N ARG A 422 -21.84 14.26 -24.65
CA ARG A 422 -20.53 13.67 -24.93
C ARG A 422 -20.78 12.35 -25.65
N ARG A 423 -20.56 12.34 -26.96
CA ARG A 423 -20.63 11.12 -27.77
C ARG A 423 -19.53 10.17 -27.30
N SER A 424 -19.95 9.03 -26.77
CA SER A 424 -19.12 7.87 -26.50
C SER A 424 -18.45 7.43 -27.81
N GLY A 425 -17.12 7.51 -27.89
CA GLY A 425 -16.33 7.11 -29.06
C GLY A 425 -15.05 7.91 -29.32
N ASP A 426 -14.90 9.10 -28.74
CA ASP A 426 -13.72 9.99 -28.93
C ASP A 426 -13.03 10.32 -27.60
N ASN A 427 -13.02 9.37 -26.67
CA ASN A 427 -12.67 9.60 -25.26
C ASN A 427 -11.15 9.58 -24.98
N ASP A 428 -10.32 9.33 -26.00
CA ASP A 428 -8.87 9.21 -25.88
C ASP A 428 -8.11 10.52 -26.19
N TYR A 429 -8.79 11.52 -26.77
CA TYR A 429 -8.15 12.76 -27.20
C TYR A 429 -8.73 13.95 -26.44
N GLN A 430 -7.86 14.73 -25.78
CA GLN A 430 -8.24 15.97 -25.14
C GLN A 430 -8.35 17.10 -26.18
N PRO A 431 -9.35 18.00 -26.07
CA PRO A 431 -9.45 19.13 -26.98
C PRO A 431 -8.29 20.09 -26.75
N GLY A 432 -7.55 20.38 -27.81
CA GLY A 432 -6.44 21.33 -27.84
C GLY A 432 -6.49 22.20 -29.08
N SER A 433 -5.55 23.13 -29.16
CA SER A 433 -5.38 23.95 -30.37
C SER A 433 -3.91 24.21 -30.61
N VAL A 434 -3.50 24.18 -31.87
CA VAL A 434 -2.15 24.52 -32.33
C VAL A 434 -2.24 25.67 -33.31
N TRP A 435 -1.23 26.53 -33.33
CA TRP A 435 -1.13 27.61 -34.29
C TRP A 435 -0.21 27.21 -35.43
N VAL A 436 -0.70 27.31 -36.66
CA VAL A 436 0.06 27.00 -37.88
C VAL A 436 0.28 28.27 -38.66
N LEU A 437 1.48 28.43 -39.21
CA LEU A 437 1.79 29.59 -40.04
C LEU A 437 1.30 29.31 -41.46
N ARG A 438 0.21 29.95 -41.87
CA ARG A 438 -0.31 29.94 -43.25
C ARG A 438 -0.23 31.37 -43.80
N ASP A 439 0.42 31.55 -44.94
CA ASP A 439 0.58 32.87 -45.60
C ASP A 439 1.15 33.99 -44.69
N GLY A 440 2.08 33.63 -43.80
CA GLY A 440 2.73 34.58 -42.88
C GLY A 440 1.88 35.00 -41.68
N GLN A 441 0.66 34.47 -41.52
CA GLN A 441 -0.22 34.74 -40.39
C GLN A 441 -0.46 33.49 -39.53
N PRO A 442 -0.55 33.62 -38.19
CA PRO A 442 -0.85 32.51 -37.29
C PRO A 442 -2.34 32.14 -37.40
N VAL A 443 -2.64 30.94 -37.92
CA VAL A 443 -3.99 30.39 -37.99
C VAL A 443 -4.17 29.36 -36.88
N LYS A 444 -5.23 29.52 -36.08
CA LYS A 444 -5.60 28.55 -35.05
C LYS A 444 -6.24 27.32 -35.69
N VAL A 445 -5.72 26.14 -35.38
CA VAL A 445 -6.29 24.86 -35.78
C VAL A 445 -6.63 24.08 -34.51
N ASP A 446 -7.88 23.65 -34.39
CA ASP A 446 -8.32 22.80 -33.29
C ASP A 446 -7.85 21.36 -33.54
N VAL A 447 -7.23 20.76 -32.52
CA VAL A 447 -6.63 19.42 -32.60
C VAL A 447 -7.07 18.57 -31.41
N GLY A 448 -7.21 17.26 -31.61
CA GLY A 448 -7.30 16.31 -30.50
C GLY A 448 -5.89 15.95 -30.05
N ILE A 449 -5.57 16.15 -28.77
CA ILE A 449 -4.28 15.79 -28.15
C ILE A 449 -4.41 14.40 -27.54
N GLY A 450 -3.57 13.46 -28.00
CA GLY A 450 -3.52 12.08 -27.52
C GLY A 450 -2.44 11.86 -26.47
N ILE A 451 -1.74 10.73 -26.55
CA ILE A 451 -0.63 10.45 -25.64
C ILE A 451 0.54 11.41 -25.87
N ALA A 452 1.32 11.69 -24.82
CA ALA A 452 2.47 12.57 -24.90
C ALA A 452 3.69 11.95 -24.23
N ASP A 453 4.86 12.26 -24.79
CA ASP A 453 6.18 12.05 -24.19
C ASP A 453 6.75 13.39 -23.68
N LEU A 454 8.01 13.41 -23.24
CA LEU A 454 8.66 14.61 -22.70
C LEU A 454 8.77 15.75 -23.72
N GLU A 455 8.91 15.45 -25.01
CA GLU A 455 9.19 16.44 -26.07
C GLU A 455 8.01 16.67 -27.00
N TYR A 456 7.22 15.63 -27.27
CA TYR A 456 6.18 15.58 -28.29
C TYR A 456 4.85 15.05 -27.75
N SER A 457 3.76 15.56 -28.31
CA SER A 457 2.40 15.07 -28.10
C SER A 457 1.83 14.52 -29.41
N GLU A 458 1.08 13.44 -29.31
CA GLU A 458 0.25 12.94 -30.38
C GLU A 458 -0.85 13.96 -30.68
N ILE A 459 -1.03 14.30 -31.94
CA ILE A 459 -2.18 15.09 -32.39
C ILE A 459 -2.96 14.38 -33.47
N ARG A 460 -4.27 14.56 -33.41
CA ARG A 460 -5.20 14.16 -34.46
C ARG A 460 -5.94 15.39 -34.95
N ALA A 461 -5.70 15.75 -36.21
CA ALA A 461 -6.38 16.85 -36.87
C ALA A 461 -6.74 16.44 -38.30
N ARG A 462 -7.92 16.84 -38.77
CA ARG A 462 -8.31 16.60 -40.17
C ARG A 462 -7.59 17.52 -41.16
N GLU A 463 -7.08 18.64 -40.67
CA GLU A 463 -6.53 19.75 -41.48
C GLU A 463 -5.00 19.85 -41.45
N LEU A 464 -4.32 18.96 -40.71
CA LEU A 464 -2.86 18.96 -40.58
C LEU A 464 -2.26 17.68 -41.15
N LYS A 465 -1.11 17.82 -41.82
CA LYS A 465 -0.34 16.72 -42.40
C LYS A 465 1.11 16.80 -41.95
N GLU A 466 1.84 15.70 -42.15
CA GLU A 466 3.29 15.68 -41.96
C GLU A 466 3.95 16.79 -42.78
N GLY A 467 4.89 17.52 -42.16
CA GLY A 467 5.59 18.66 -42.77
C GLY A 467 4.94 20.03 -42.57
N ASP A 468 3.70 20.12 -42.06
CA ASP A 468 3.09 21.41 -41.75
C ASP A 468 3.87 22.15 -40.65
N LYS A 469 4.07 23.45 -40.82
CA LYS A 469 4.89 24.29 -39.93
C LYS A 469 4.06 24.83 -38.77
N VAL A 470 4.18 24.19 -37.61
CA VAL A 470 3.54 24.65 -36.37
C VAL A 470 4.41 25.69 -35.68
N ILE A 471 3.77 26.71 -35.12
CA ILE A 471 4.46 27.81 -34.42
C ILE A 471 4.78 27.34 -33.00
N VAL A 472 6.06 27.42 -32.66
CA VAL A 472 6.58 26.99 -31.36
C VAL A 472 6.87 28.19 -30.46
N ARG A 473 7.34 29.30 -31.05
CA ARG A 473 7.71 30.52 -30.34
C ARG A 473 7.51 31.73 -31.24
N ALA A 474 7.18 32.86 -30.63
CA ALA A 474 7.26 34.17 -31.26
C ALA A 474 8.34 34.99 -30.55
N GLN A 475 9.19 35.67 -31.31
CA GLN A 475 10.17 36.62 -30.78
C GLN A 475 9.91 37.99 -31.41
N LYS A 476 9.78 39.01 -30.56
CA LYS A 476 9.80 40.39 -31.03
C LYS A 476 11.23 40.77 -31.33
N VAL A 477 11.49 41.16 -32.57
CA VAL A 477 12.78 41.74 -32.96
C VAL A 477 12.51 43.22 -33.12
N ALA A 478 13.14 44.03 -32.26
CA ALA A 478 13.21 45.47 -32.47
C ALA A 478 14.37 45.72 -33.45
N GLU A 479 14.08 46.41 -34.55
CA GLU A 479 15.09 46.81 -35.53
C GLU A 479 15.95 47.97 -35.01
#